data_AF-A0AA38YIG7-F1
#
_entry.id   AF-A0AA38YIG7-F1
#
_cell.length_a   1.000
_cell.length_b   1.000
_cell.length_c   1.000
_cell.angle_alpha   90.00
_cell.angle_beta   90.00
_cell.angle_gamma   90.00
#
_symmetry.space_group_name_H-M   'P 1'
#
loop_
_entity.id
_entity.type
_entity.pdbx_description
1 polymer ?
#
loop_
_entity_poly.entity_id
_entity_poly.type
_entity_poly.pdbx_seq_one_letter_code
_entity_poly.pdbx_strand_id
1 'polypeptide(L)'
;MKPEKAKTSMTTYPSSAEIVSEPLGVVLVISTWNYPFLLSIDPVIGAIAAGNAVVLKPSEIAPAISTLLSKLLEEYLDNSSIRVVEGAVAETTALLEQKWDKIFYTGSPRVGRIVMAAAAKHLTPVTLELGGKCPVVVDSNVNLQVAVRRIIAGKWACNNGQACIAPDYVITTKDFAPKLIDVLRHELEEFFGKNPIESEDMSRIVSVQHFKRLTRLLDEDEVSDKIIIGGQRDENQLKIAPTILVDVPEDTEIMKEEIFGPLLPILTVENLEESFDVINSKSKPLAAYLFSENKQLQKDFVNNISSGGMLINDTILHLTVSSLPFGGVGESGMGSYHGKFSFDTFSHKKAVLYRGFTGESPARYPPYTPGKLKLLKTLTSGNIVSILLALLGFSKD
;
A
#
# COMPACT_ATOMS: atom_id res chain seq x y z
N MET A 1 -15.15 10.24 19.37
CA MET A 1 -15.74 9.39 18.31
C MET A 1 -17.23 9.65 18.22
N LYS A 2 -17.71 10.33 17.17
CA LYS A 2 -19.14 10.63 17.00
C LYS A 2 -19.80 9.52 16.17
N PRO A 3 -20.92 8.91 16.61
CA PRO A 3 -21.65 7.93 15.80
C PRO A 3 -22.12 8.50 14.46
N GLU A 4 -22.05 7.67 13.41
CA GLU A 4 -22.53 8.00 12.07
C GLU A 4 -23.96 7.47 11.89
N LYS A 5 -24.91 8.32 11.47
CA LYS A 5 -26.29 7.87 11.25
C LYS A 5 -26.37 6.93 10.04
N ALA A 6 -27.04 5.80 10.21
CA ALA A 6 -27.32 4.84 9.14
C ALA A 6 -28.79 4.92 8.70
N LYS A 7 -29.03 4.75 7.39
CA LYS A 7 -30.38 4.71 6.83
C LYS A 7 -31.06 3.39 7.19
N THR A 8 -32.31 3.46 7.65
CA THR A 8 -33.17 2.29 7.89
C THR A 8 -34.17 2.11 6.75
N SER A 9 -34.83 0.95 6.69
CA SER A 9 -35.82 0.60 5.66
C SER A 9 -37.22 0.48 6.26
N MET A 10 -38.24 0.45 5.40
CA MET A 10 -39.62 0.15 5.82
C MET A 10 -39.74 -1.19 6.54
N THR A 11 -38.92 -2.17 6.17
CA THR A 11 -38.94 -3.51 6.77
C THR A 11 -38.50 -3.52 8.24
N THR A 12 -37.80 -2.49 8.70
CA THR A 12 -37.35 -2.34 10.09
C THR A 12 -38.10 -1.24 10.84
N TYR A 13 -39.05 -0.55 10.22
CA TYR A 13 -39.79 0.56 10.83
C TYR A 13 -40.72 0.08 11.97
N PRO A 14 -40.85 0.82 13.10
CA PRO A 14 -40.09 2.02 13.47
C PRO A 14 -38.70 1.66 14.01
N SER A 15 -37.67 2.20 13.37
CA SER A 15 -36.28 2.06 13.82
C SER A 15 -35.41 3.25 13.43
N SER A 16 -34.37 3.49 14.22
CA SER A 16 -33.21 4.30 13.86
C SER A 16 -31.96 3.43 13.93
N ALA A 17 -30.94 3.77 13.14
CA ALA A 17 -29.68 3.04 13.12
C ALA A 17 -28.49 3.99 13.12
N GLU A 18 -27.38 3.53 13.68
CA GLU A 18 -26.10 4.23 13.66
C GLU A 18 -24.92 3.24 13.58
N ILE A 19 -23.78 3.76 13.18
CA ILE A 19 -22.48 3.07 13.18
C ILE A 19 -21.62 3.76 14.24
N VAL A 20 -21.26 3.01 15.28
CA VAL A 20 -20.39 3.48 16.36
C VAL A 20 -18.99 2.95 16.11
N SER A 21 -17.99 3.84 16.10
CA SER A 21 -16.58 3.42 16.06
C SER A 21 -16.08 3.21 17.49
N GLU A 22 -15.45 2.07 17.74
CA GLU A 22 -14.83 1.71 19.03
C GLU A 22 -13.42 1.17 18.80
N PRO A 23 -12.48 1.34 19.75
CA PRO A 23 -11.15 0.78 19.65
C PRO A 23 -11.20 -0.75 19.53
N LEU A 24 -10.22 -1.32 18.84
CA LEU A 24 -10.04 -2.76 18.76
C LEU A 24 -9.52 -3.33 20.09
N GLY A 25 -8.59 -2.63 20.74
CA GLY A 25 -7.98 -3.03 22.00
C GLY A 25 -6.48 -2.75 22.01
N VAL A 26 -5.66 -3.80 21.98
CA VAL A 26 -4.19 -3.72 21.94
C VAL A 26 -3.67 -4.03 20.54
N VAL A 27 -2.91 -3.10 19.98
CA VAL A 27 -2.40 -3.16 18.60
C VAL A 27 -0.89 -3.34 18.60
N LEU A 28 -0.40 -4.25 17.75
CA LEU A 28 1.02 -4.39 17.45
C LEU A 28 1.33 -3.69 16.12
N VAL A 29 2.27 -2.76 16.13
CA VAL A 29 2.81 -2.08 14.94
C VAL A 29 4.25 -2.55 14.74
N ILE A 30 4.53 -3.25 13.64
CA ILE A 30 5.88 -3.66 13.25
C ILE A 30 6.29 -2.82 12.04
N SER A 31 7.22 -1.89 12.24
CA SER A 31 7.69 -0.97 11.20
C SER A 31 8.98 -1.45 10.54
N THR A 32 9.32 -0.83 9.41
CA THR A 32 10.50 -1.16 8.59
C THR A 32 11.57 -0.05 8.65
N TRP A 33 12.70 -0.25 8.00
CA TRP A 33 13.93 0.54 8.15
C TRP A 33 14.10 1.68 7.16
N ASN A 34 13.39 1.68 6.03
CA ASN A 34 13.71 2.59 4.92
C ASN A 34 13.18 4.01 5.12
N TYR A 35 12.03 4.17 5.78
CA TYR A 35 11.56 5.44 6.34
C TYR A 35 11.17 5.23 7.81
N PRO A 36 12.17 4.95 8.67
CA PRO A 36 11.95 4.29 9.96
C PRO A 36 11.18 5.16 10.95
N PHE A 37 11.23 6.48 10.80
CA PHE A 37 10.41 7.39 11.62
C PHE A 37 8.96 7.42 11.12
N LEU A 38 8.76 7.73 9.83
CA LEU A 38 7.43 7.85 9.22
C LEU A 38 6.61 6.56 9.38
N LEU A 39 7.20 5.42 8.99
CA LEU A 39 6.53 4.12 8.99
C LEU A 39 6.33 3.54 10.40
N SER A 40 6.95 4.14 11.42
CA SER A 40 6.65 3.85 12.82
C SER A 40 5.54 4.73 13.36
N ILE A 41 5.65 6.04 13.19
CA ILE A 41 4.82 7.02 13.88
C ILE A 41 3.44 7.15 13.24
N ASP A 42 3.34 7.14 11.91
CA ASP A 42 2.06 7.32 11.21
C ASP A 42 0.99 6.26 11.58
N PRO A 43 1.28 4.94 11.55
CA PRO A 43 0.31 3.95 12.05
C PRO A 43 0.04 4.08 13.56
N VAL A 44 1.03 4.45 14.38
CA VAL A 44 0.85 4.68 15.83
C VAL A 44 -0.12 5.84 16.09
N ILE A 45 -0.01 6.95 15.35
CA ILE A 45 -0.95 8.09 15.43
C ILE A 45 -2.38 7.60 15.15
N GLY A 46 -2.56 6.80 14.11
CA GLY A 46 -3.84 6.19 13.77
C GLY A 46 -4.44 5.34 14.89
N ALA A 47 -3.63 4.46 15.46
CA ALA A 47 -4.05 3.54 16.51
C ALA A 47 -4.43 4.28 17.80
N ILE A 48 -3.65 5.30 18.20
CA ILE A 48 -3.95 6.18 19.34
C ILE A 48 -5.24 6.97 19.08
N ALA A 49 -5.41 7.55 17.88
CA ALA A 49 -6.60 8.31 17.53
C ALA A 49 -7.89 7.46 17.57
N ALA A 50 -7.79 6.16 17.30
CA ALA A 50 -8.88 5.21 17.44
C ALA A 50 -9.10 4.72 18.89
N GLY A 51 -8.22 5.09 19.84
CA GLY A 51 -8.35 4.79 21.27
C GLY A 51 -7.71 3.48 21.71
N ASN A 52 -6.74 2.96 20.95
CA ASN A 52 -6.07 1.69 21.25
C ASN A 52 -4.83 1.87 22.12
N ALA A 53 -4.48 0.82 22.86
CA ALA A 53 -3.13 0.63 23.36
C ALA A 53 -2.24 0.11 22.22
N VAL A 54 -0.95 0.45 22.23
CA VAL A 54 -0.03 0.19 21.11
C VAL A 54 1.31 -0.34 21.60
N VAL A 55 1.77 -1.41 20.97
CA VAL A 55 3.17 -1.83 21.04
C VAL A 55 3.81 -1.57 19.67
N LEU A 56 4.84 -0.73 19.64
CA LEU A 56 5.65 -0.47 18.47
C LEU A 56 6.91 -1.35 18.51
N LYS A 57 7.13 -2.12 17.46
CA LYS A 57 8.37 -2.83 17.18
C LYS A 57 9.08 -2.12 16.02
N PRO A 58 10.06 -1.24 16.28
CA PRO A 58 10.85 -0.60 15.23
C PRO A 58 11.84 -1.58 14.59
N SER A 59 12.27 -1.29 13.37
CA SER A 59 13.26 -2.13 12.67
C SER A 59 14.67 -1.99 13.25
N GLU A 60 15.29 -3.12 13.58
CA GLU A 60 16.66 -3.22 14.08
C GLU A 60 17.71 -2.76 13.06
N ILE A 61 17.35 -2.73 11.76
CA ILE A 61 18.21 -2.28 10.67
C ILE A 61 18.41 -0.73 10.71
N ALA A 62 17.54 0.00 11.41
CA ALA A 62 17.66 1.45 11.62
C ALA A 62 17.86 1.78 13.12
N PRO A 63 18.97 1.34 13.74
CA PRO A 63 19.12 1.31 15.19
C PRO A 63 19.07 2.70 15.83
N ALA A 64 19.64 3.73 15.19
CA ALA A 64 19.61 5.09 15.71
C ALA A 64 18.18 5.64 15.86
N ILE A 65 17.29 5.33 14.91
CA ILE A 65 15.89 5.74 14.95
C ILE A 65 15.10 4.83 15.90
N SER A 66 15.39 3.53 15.94
CA SER A 66 14.81 2.60 16.92
C SER A 66 15.01 3.11 18.36
N THR A 67 16.26 3.43 18.73
CA THR A 67 16.60 3.92 20.07
C THR A 67 16.01 5.30 20.34
N LEU A 68 15.99 6.19 19.34
CA LEU A 68 15.35 7.50 19.46
C LEU A 68 13.85 7.35 19.75
N LEU A 69 13.16 6.50 19.01
CA LEU A 69 11.73 6.23 19.19
C LEU A 69 11.46 5.63 20.57
N SER A 70 12.25 4.64 21.01
CA SER A 70 12.11 4.06 22.34
C SER A 70 12.19 5.12 23.44
N LYS A 71 13.21 6.00 23.37
CA LYS A 71 13.40 7.07 24.36
C LYS A 71 12.26 8.08 24.34
N LEU A 72 11.91 8.62 23.16
CA LEU A 72 10.94 9.72 23.07
C LEU A 72 9.52 9.25 23.37
N LEU A 73 9.11 8.07 22.90
CA LEU A 73 7.77 7.56 23.18
C LEU A 73 7.61 7.27 24.68
N GLU A 74 8.66 6.79 25.36
CA GLU A 74 8.65 6.60 26.81
C GLU A 74 8.59 7.92 27.60
N GLU A 75 9.23 8.97 27.10
CA GLU A 75 9.26 10.29 27.75
C GLU A 75 7.93 11.05 27.61
N TYR A 76 7.28 10.97 26.44
CA TYR A 76 6.13 11.82 26.11
C TYR A 76 4.77 11.14 26.18
N LEU A 77 4.68 9.81 26.11
CA LEU A 77 3.40 9.09 26.05
C LEU A 77 3.13 8.26 27.31
N ASP A 78 1.86 7.85 27.47
CA ASP A 78 1.45 6.99 28.56
C ASP A 78 2.04 5.59 28.39
N ASN A 79 3.09 5.35 29.17
CA ASN A 79 3.81 4.09 29.26
C ASN A 79 2.94 2.87 29.62
N SER A 80 1.78 3.04 30.25
CA SER A 80 0.86 1.91 30.48
C SER A 80 0.16 1.44 29.20
N SER A 81 0.04 2.34 28.21
CA SER A 81 -0.76 2.12 27.00
C SER A 81 0.11 2.07 25.72
N ILE A 82 1.25 2.76 25.69
CA ILE A 82 2.13 2.84 24.53
C ILE A 82 3.53 2.33 24.93
N ARG A 83 4.01 1.29 24.25
CA ARG A 83 5.33 0.70 24.50
C ARG A 83 6.13 0.54 23.22
N VAL A 84 7.44 0.64 23.35
CA VAL A 84 8.38 0.28 22.29
C VAL A 84 9.12 -0.98 22.71
N VAL A 85 9.20 -1.95 21.80
CA VAL A 85 10.00 -3.17 21.99
C VAL A 85 11.04 -3.21 20.89
N GLU A 86 12.27 -2.88 21.25
CA GLU A 86 13.42 -3.04 20.37
C GLU A 86 13.83 -4.51 20.30
N GLY A 87 14.44 -4.91 19.18
CA GLY A 87 14.87 -6.28 18.96
C GLY A 87 14.81 -6.68 17.49
N ALA A 88 15.19 -7.92 17.19
CA ALA A 88 15.22 -8.46 15.84
C ALA A 88 14.19 -9.60 15.72
N VAL A 89 14.58 -10.70 15.09
CA VAL A 89 13.70 -11.84 14.78
C VAL A 89 13.18 -12.52 16.05
N ALA A 90 14.00 -12.69 17.10
CA ALA A 90 13.60 -13.40 18.31
C ALA A 90 12.49 -12.65 19.06
N GLU A 91 12.65 -11.34 19.26
CA GLU A 91 11.69 -10.47 19.92
C GLU A 91 10.42 -10.33 19.07
N THR A 92 10.57 -10.18 17.74
CA THR A 92 9.41 -10.16 16.84
C THR A 92 8.61 -11.47 16.91
N THR A 93 9.29 -12.61 16.99
CA THR A 93 8.65 -13.93 17.12
C THR A 93 7.89 -14.03 18.44
N ALA A 94 8.51 -13.65 19.55
CA ALA A 94 7.88 -13.64 20.87
C ALA A 94 6.66 -12.71 20.94
N LEU A 95 6.72 -11.54 20.31
CA LEU A 95 5.58 -10.63 20.17
C LEU A 95 4.45 -11.27 19.37
N LEU A 96 4.75 -11.92 18.24
CA LEU A 96 3.76 -12.58 17.39
C LEU A 96 3.08 -13.81 18.02
N GLU A 97 3.64 -14.37 19.10
CA GLU A 97 2.99 -15.42 19.89
C GLU A 97 1.87 -14.88 20.81
N GLN A 98 1.92 -13.59 21.15
CA GLN A 98 0.93 -12.94 22.01
C GLN A 98 -0.39 -12.70 21.27
N LYS A 99 -1.47 -12.52 22.04
CA LYS A 99 -2.78 -12.16 21.49
C LYS A 99 -2.86 -10.65 21.28
N TRP A 100 -3.18 -10.25 20.05
CA TRP A 100 -3.40 -8.87 19.65
C TRP A 100 -4.79 -8.69 19.06
N ASP A 101 -5.37 -7.50 19.22
CA ASP A 101 -6.64 -7.16 18.58
C ASP A 101 -6.45 -6.66 17.14
N LYS A 102 -5.22 -6.24 16.80
CA LYS A 102 -4.79 -5.92 15.43
C LYS A 102 -3.27 -6.02 15.31
N ILE A 103 -2.77 -6.49 14.17
CA ILE A 103 -1.35 -6.35 13.80
C ILE A 103 -1.24 -5.49 12.55
N PHE A 104 -0.39 -4.47 12.59
CA PHE A 104 0.00 -3.65 11.45
C PHE A 104 1.46 -3.95 11.12
N TYR A 105 1.75 -4.40 9.91
CA TYR A 105 3.10 -4.75 9.48
C TYR A 105 3.45 -4.02 8.19
N THR A 106 4.63 -3.39 8.16
CA THR A 106 5.24 -2.90 6.93
C THR A 106 6.54 -3.64 6.64
N GLY A 107 6.71 -4.16 5.43
CA GLY A 107 7.97 -4.77 5.01
C GLY A 107 7.84 -5.77 3.87
N SER A 108 8.59 -6.87 3.92
CA SER A 108 8.65 -7.81 2.79
C SER A 108 7.46 -8.78 2.74
N PRO A 109 6.98 -9.21 1.55
CA PRO A 109 5.92 -10.21 1.43
C PRO A 109 6.22 -11.53 2.15
N ARG A 110 7.49 -11.96 2.15
CA ARG A 110 7.96 -13.16 2.85
C ARG A 110 7.64 -13.09 4.35
N VAL A 111 7.94 -11.98 5.00
CA VAL A 111 7.68 -11.79 6.44
C VAL A 111 6.20 -11.45 6.69
N GLY A 112 5.53 -10.76 5.77
CA GLY A 112 4.08 -10.55 5.82
C GLY A 112 3.29 -11.86 5.94
N ARG A 113 3.69 -12.90 5.20
CA ARG A 113 3.12 -14.25 5.34
C ARG A 113 3.34 -14.86 6.73
N ILE A 114 4.52 -14.66 7.32
CA ILE A 114 4.83 -15.13 8.69
C ILE A 114 3.95 -14.42 9.72
N VAL A 115 3.82 -13.09 9.60
CA VAL A 115 2.95 -12.28 10.47
C VAL A 115 1.50 -12.74 10.37
N MET A 116 0.98 -12.91 9.14
CA MET A 116 -0.40 -13.37 8.92
C MET A 116 -0.63 -14.79 9.46
N ALA A 117 0.33 -15.70 9.30
CA ALA A 117 0.25 -17.05 9.85
C ALA A 117 0.23 -17.06 11.39
N ALA A 118 0.99 -16.17 12.03
CA ALA A 118 0.94 -16.01 13.48
C ALA A 118 -0.41 -15.41 13.95
N ALA A 119 -0.88 -14.37 13.26
CA ALA A 119 -2.16 -13.71 13.53
C ALA A 119 -3.35 -14.67 13.46
N ALA A 120 -3.31 -15.65 12.52
CA ALA A 120 -4.36 -16.64 12.34
C ALA A 120 -4.61 -17.51 13.60
N LYS A 121 -3.60 -17.73 14.44
CA LYS A 121 -3.72 -18.50 15.70
C LYS A 121 -4.72 -17.86 16.69
N HIS A 122 -4.86 -16.53 16.63
CA HIS A 122 -5.70 -15.74 17.52
C HIS A 122 -6.90 -15.08 16.80
N LEU A 123 -7.09 -15.38 15.51
CA LEU A 123 -8.05 -14.71 14.62
C LEU A 123 -7.85 -13.18 14.59
N THR A 124 -6.60 -12.74 14.73
CA THR A 124 -6.25 -11.32 14.75
C THR A 124 -6.30 -10.74 13.34
N PRO A 125 -7.06 -9.66 13.08
CA PRO A 125 -7.01 -8.99 11.79
C PRO A 125 -5.63 -8.37 11.56
N VAL A 126 -5.18 -8.33 10.30
CA VAL A 126 -3.88 -7.75 9.91
C VAL A 126 -4.05 -6.61 8.92
N THR A 127 -3.14 -5.65 8.95
CA THR A 127 -2.87 -4.73 7.83
C THR A 127 -1.44 -4.99 7.41
N LEU A 128 -1.24 -5.29 6.12
CA LEU A 128 0.07 -5.64 5.56
C LEU A 128 0.40 -4.63 4.46
N GLU A 129 1.39 -3.78 4.72
CA GLU A 129 1.97 -2.85 3.76
C GLU A 129 3.25 -3.46 3.20
N LEU A 130 3.17 -4.05 2.00
CA LEU A 130 4.26 -4.84 1.42
C LEU A 130 4.88 -4.13 0.20
N GLY A 131 5.78 -4.81 -0.49
CA GLY A 131 6.49 -4.28 -1.65
C GLY A 131 5.97 -4.82 -2.98
N GLY A 132 6.76 -4.61 -4.02
CA GLY A 132 6.51 -5.13 -5.36
C GLY A 132 7.18 -4.27 -6.42
N LYS A 133 7.22 -4.77 -7.66
CA LYS A 133 7.86 -4.05 -8.76
C LYS A 133 6.90 -3.00 -9.32
N CYS A 134 7.03 -1.74 -8.88
CA CYS A 134 6.17 -0.64 -9.35
C CYS A 134 6.53 -0.21 -10.78
N PRO A 135 5.64 -0.41 -11.78
CA PRO A 135 5.91 -0.04 -13.16
C PRO A 135 5.78 1.47 -13.39
N VAL A 136 6.56 1.97 -14.34
CA VAL A 136 6.36 3.29 -14.96
C VAL A 136 6.17 3.13 -16.46
N VAL A 137 4.99 3.45 -16.98
CA VAL A 137 4.76 3.54 -18.43
C VAL A 137 5.01 4.97 -18.88
N VAL A 138 5.83 5.16 -19.91
CA VAL A 138 6.14 6.49 -20.46
C VAL A 138 5.74 6.55 -21.93
N ASP A 139 4.72 7.35 -22.22
CA ASP A 139 4.29 7.70 -23.57
C ASP A 139 5.24 8.72 -24.21
N SER A 140 5.31 8.69 -25.53
CA SER A 140 6.00 9.69 -26.35
C SER A 140 5.33 11.07 -26.30
N ASN A 141 4.02 11.12 -26.06
CA ASN A 141 3.25 12.36 -25.92
C ASN A 141 3.27 12.89 -24.48
N VAL A 142 4.42 13.42 -24.07
CA VAL A 142 4.65 13.98 -22.72
C VAL A 142 5.59 15.18 -22.76
N ASN A 143 5.54 16.00 -21.72
CA ASN A 143 6.67 16.87 -21.40
C ASN A 143 7.81 16.00 -20.83
N LEU A 144 8.73 15.60 -21.72
CA LEU A 144 9.77 14.63 -21.41
C LEU A 144 10.69 15.08 -20.26
N GLN A 145 11.09 16.35 -20.24
CA GLN A 145 11.96 16.86 -19.18
C GLN A 145 11.29 16.76 -17.81
N VAL A 146 10.01 17.19 -17.70
CA VAL A 146 9.24 17.09 -16.46
C VAL A 146 9.02 15.63 -16.06
N ALA A 147 8.70 14.76 -17.02
CA ALA A 147 8.52 13.33 -16.76
C ALA A 147 9.79 12.70 -16.19
N VAL A 148 10.95 12.95 -16.80
CA VAL A 148 12.25 12.47 -16.34
C VAL A 148 12.57 12.96 -14.93
N ARG A 149 12.41 14.25 -14.65
CA ARG A 149 12.66 14.82 -13.32
C ARG A 149 11.81 14.14 -12.24
N ARG A 150 10.54 13.86 -12.54
CA ARG A 150 9.62 13.15 -11.63
C ARG A 150 9.97 11.68 -11.46
N ILE A 151 10.43 11.00 -12.50
CA ILE A 151 10.96 9.64 -12.40
C ILE A 151 12.21 9.63 -11.53
N ILE A 152 13.12 10.60 -11.71
CA ILE A 152 14.33 10.70 -10.88
C ILE A 152 14.00 10.97 -9.42
N ALA A 153 13.05 11.88 -9.17
CA ALA A 153 12.55 12.16 -7.83
C ALA A 153 12.03 10.89 -7.14
N GLY A 154 11.25 10.07 -7.86
CA GLY A 154 10.72 8.82 -7.34
C GLY A 154 11.73 7.70 -7.19
N LYS A 155 12.71 7.60 -8.09
CA LYS A 155 13.69 6.49 -8.10
C LYS A 155 14.90 6.77 -7.23
N TRP A 156 15.61 7.86 -7.46
CA TRP A 156 16.93 8.09 -6.83
C TRP A 156 16.87 9.08 -5.68
N ALA A 157 16.10 10.17 -5.81
CA ALA A 157 15.94 11.12 -4.70
C ALA A 157 15.14 10.51 -3.52
N CYS A 158 14.28 9.53 -3.81
CA CYS A 158 13.54 8.75 -2.82
C CYS A 158 14.44 7.66 -2.20
N ASN A 159 15.33 8.05 -1.28
CA ASN A 159 16.21 7.15 -0.52
C ASN A 159 17.03 6.19 -1.39
N ASN A 160 17.53 6.68 -2.52
CA ASN A 160 18.30 5.91 -3.51
C ASN A 160 17.59 4.63 -3.99
N GLY A 161 16.27 4.68 -4.11
CA GLY A 161 15.42 3.59 -4.62
C GLY A 161 14.97 2.59 -3.56
N GLN A 162 15.31 2.82 -2.29
CA GLN A 162 14.91 1.98 -1.16
C GLN A 162 13.51 2.40 -0.67
N ALA A 163 12.51 2.34 -1.54
CA ALA A 163 11.13 2.66 -1.22
C ALA A 163 10.17 1.66 -1.90
N CYS A 164 9.16 1.18 -1.18
CA CYS A 164 8.18 0.20 -1.71
C CYS A 164 7.35 0.75 -2.89
N ILE A 165 7.34 2.08 -3.04
CA ILE A 165 6.67 2.81 -4.11
C ILE A 165 7.67 3.40 -5.12
N ALA A 166 8.98 3.17 -4.99
CA ALA A 166 9.93 3.66 -5.99
C ALA A 166 9.64 3.02 -7.37
N PRO A 167 9.81 3.76 -8.48
CA PRO A 167 9.90 3.17 -9.81
C PRO A 167 10.85 1.97 -9.81
N ASP A 168 10.31 0.79 -10.09
CA ASP A 168 11.12 -0.41 -10.12
C ASP A 168 11.64 -0.66 -11.54
N TYR A 169 10.78 -0.49 -12.54
CA TYR A 169 11.13 -0.56 -13.96
C TYR A 169 10.29 0.41 -14.79
N VAL A 170 10.80 0.78 -15.97
CA VAL A 170 10.11 1.61 -16.96
C VAL A 170 9.71 0.76 -18.17
N ILE A 171 8.55 1.03 -18.75
CA ILE A 171 8.14 0.54 -20.06
C ILE A 171 7.93 1.74 -20.99
N THR A 172 8.51 1.72 -22.18
CA THR A 172 8.25 2.70 -23.23
C THR A 172 8.41 2.09 -24.62
N THR A 173 8.12 2.84 -25.68
CA THR A 173 8.30 2.35 -27.05
C THR A 173 9.76 2.35 -27.46
N LYS A 174 10.13 1.41 -28.31
CA LYS A 174 11.51 1.27 -28.83
C LYS A 174 12.07 2.57 -29.44
N ASP A 175 11.24 3.30 -30.19
CA ASP A 175 11.62 4.56 -30.83
C ASP A 175 11.79 5.73 -29.84
N PHE A 176 11.12 5.66 -28.69
CA PHE A 176 11.16 6.71 -27.67
C PHE A 176 12.25 6.49 -26.61
N ALA A 177 12.62 5.23 -26.35
CA ALA A 177 13.61 4.88 -25.33
C ALA A 177 14.93 5.67 -25.44
N PRO A 178 15.56 5.85 -26.63
CA PRO A 178 16.80 6.63 -26.73
C PRO A 178 16.64 8.09 -26.24
N LYS A 179 15.53 8.74 -26.60
CA LYS A 179 15.24 10.12 -26.17
C LYS A 179 15.05 10.21 -24.67
N LEU A 180 14.32 9.24 -24.09
CA LEU A 180 14.11 9.16 -22.65
C LEU A 180 15.43 9.00 -21.89
N ILE A 181 16.28 8.10 -22.36
CA ILE A 181 17.60 7.81 -21.79
C ILE A 181 18.52 9.03 -21.84
N ASP A 182 18.52 9.76 -22.95
CA ASP A 182 19.40 10.93 -23.11
C ASP A 182 19.03 12.05 -22.12
N VAL A 183 17.74 12.28 -21.91
CA VAL A 183 17.27 13.27 -20.92
C VAL A 183 17.51 12.75 -19.49
N LEU A 184 17.31 11.46 -19.21
CA LEU A 184 17.68 10.85 -17.93
C LEU A 184 19.16 11.07 -17.60
N ARG A 185 20.06 10.86 -18.56
CA ARG A 185 21.50 11.08 -18.38
C ARG A 185 21.80 12.52 -17.96
N HIS A 186 21.25 13.49 -18.69
CA HIS A 186 21.49 14.91 -18.41
C HIS A 186 20.96 15.31 -17.03
N GLU A 187 19.73 14.95 -16.70
CA GLU A 187 19.08 15.33 -15.45
C GLU A 187 19.72 14.62 -14.23
N LEU A 188 20.21 13.38 -14.40
CA LEU A 188 20.98 12.69 -13.35
C LEU A 188 22.31 13.40 -13.06
N GLU A 189 23.02 13.85 -14.10
CA GLU A 189 24.25 14.64 -13.92
C GLU A 189 23.96 16.01 -13.28
N GLU A 190 22.84 16.65 -13.63
CA GLU A 190 22.40 17.91 -13.01
C GLU A 190 22.13 17.74 -11.50
N PHE A 191 21.48 16.65 -11.09
CA PHE A 191 21.10 16.44 -9.69
C PHE A 191 22.18 15.81 -8.82
N PHE A 192 22.97 14.88 -9.35
CA PHE A 192 23.97 14.12 -8.56
C PHE A 192 25.41 14.44 -8.96
N GLY A 193 25.61 15.30 -9.96
CA GLY A 193 26.92 15.64 -10.49
C GLY A 193 27.51 14.55 -11.38
N LYS A 194 28.68 14.85 -11.95
CA LYS A 194 29.44 13.93 -12.83
C LYS A 194 29.93 12.66 -12.12
N ASN A 195 30.12 12.74 -10.81
CA ASN A 195 30.49 11.61 -9.97
C ASN A 195 29.43 11.39 -8.88
N PRO A 196 28.34 10.66 -9.19
CA PRO A 196 27.24 10.47 -8.24
C PRO A 196 27.64 9.84 -6.91
N ILE A 197 28.73 9.05 -6.86
CA ILE A 197 29.25 8.45 -5.62
C ILE A 197 29.67 9.51 -4.60
N GLU A 198 30.16 10.67 -5.07
CA GLU A 198 30.58 11.78 -4.22
C GLU A 198 29.43 12.71 -3.84
N SER A 199 28.25 12.56 -4.45
CA SER A 199 27.08 13.39 -4.13
C SER A 199 26.66 13.22 -2.67
N GLU A 200 26.43 14.37 -2.00
CA GLU A 200 25.88 14.45 -0.64
C GLU A 200 24.38 14.15 -0.61
N ASP A 201 23.68 14.41 -1.71
CA ASP A 201 22.23 14.19 -1.86
C ASP A 201 21.86 12.74 -2.18
N MET A 202 22.85 11.85 -2.34
CA MET A 202 22.64 10.44 -2.61
C MET A 202 22.71 9.59 -1.33
N SER A 203 21.61 8.89 -1.03
CA SER A 203 21.55 7.98 0.11
C SER A 203 22.40 6.71 -0.09
N ARG A 204 22.87 6.15 1.02
CA ARG A 204 23.60 4.87 1.04
C ARG A 204 22.62 3.69 1.02
N ILE A 205 23.08 2.55 0.53
CA ILE A 205 22.40 1.27 0.70
C ILE A 205 22.47 0.88 2.18
N VAL A 206 21.36 0.44 2.74
CA VAL A 206 21.18 0.30 4.19
C VAL A 206 22.19 -0.63 4.88
N SER A 207 22.72 -1.62 4.17
CA SER A 207 23.63 -2.61 4.72
C SER A 207 24.50 -3.26 3.65
N VAL A 208 25.59 -3.90 4.08
CA VAL A 208 26.48 -4.71 3.23
C VAL A 208 25.69 -5.84 2.55
N GLN A 209 24.73 -6.47 3.23
CA GLN A 209 23.93 -7.55 2.66
C GLN A 209 23.04 -7.05 1.51
N HIS A 210 22.38 -5.90 1.69
CA HIS A 210 21.57 -5.28 0.64
C HIS A 210 22.45 -4.78 -0.52
N PHE A 211 23.62 -4.22 -0.22
CA PHE A 211 24.60 -3.82 -1.22
C PHE A 211 25.03 -5.02 -2.08
N LYS A 212 25.47 -6.11 -1.46
CA LYS A 212 25.87 -7.35 -2.15
C LYS A 212 24.73 -7.99 -2.95
N ARG A 213 23.48 -7.84 -2.52
CA ARG A 213 22.33 -8.29 -3.34
C ARG A 213 22.23 -7.47 -4.62
N LEU A 214 22.23 -6.14 -4.52
CA LEU A 214 22.15 -5.24 -5.68
C LEU A 214 23.34 -5.41 -6.63
N THR A 215 24.55 -5.56 -6.09
CA THR A 215 25.75 -5.86 -6.88
C THR A 215 25.60 -7.17 -7.66
N ARG A 216 25.09 -8.24 -7.03
CA ARG A 216 24.82 -9.51 -7.72
C ARG A 216 23.80 -9.39 -8.85
N LEU A 217 22.78 -8.53 -8.71
CA LEU A 217 21.83 -8.27 -9.80
C LEU A 217 22.52 -7.61 -11.01
N LEU A 218 23.51 -6.74 -10.79
CA LEU A 218 24.26 -6.08 -11.86
C LEU A 218 25.32 -6.98 -12.51
N ASP A 219 25.85 -7.95 -11.76
CA ASP A 219 26.91 -8.86 -12.20
C ASP A 219 26.38 -10.14 -12.85
N GLU A 220 25.05 -10.32 -12.94
CA GLU A 220 24.45 -11.38 -13.73
C GLU A 220 24.84 -11.20 -15.20
N ASP A 221 25.33 -12.27 -15.85
CA ASP A 221 25.96 -12.20 -17.18
C ASP A 221 25.05 -11.49 -18.21
N GLU A 222 23.77 -11.82 -18.24
CA GLU A 222 22.77 -11.26 -19.16
C GLU A 222 22.34 -9.81 -18.82
N VAL A 223 22.75 -9.30 -17.66
CA VAL A 223 22.40 -7.97 -17.14
C VAL A 223 23.56 -6.99 -17.29
N SER A 224 24.79 -7.45 -17.06
CA SER A 224 25.98 -6.60 -17.02
C SER A 224 26.20 -5.78 -18.31
N ASP A 225 26.03 -6.42 -19.47
CA ASP A 225 26.16 -5.82 -20.80
C ASP A 225 25.00 -4.88 -21.18
N LYS A 226 23.96 -4.81 -20.35
CA LYS A 226 22.77 -3.97 -20.56
C LYS A 226 22.86 -2.62 -19.87
N ILE A 227 23.90 -2.38 -19.06
CA ILE A 227 24.12 -1.12 -18.36
C ILE A 227 24.50 -0.03 -19.37
N ILE A 228 23.69 1.03 -19.43
CA ILE A 228 23.91 2.16 -20.35
C ILE A 228 24.29 3.46 -19.64
N ILE A 229 23.95 3.58 -18.36
CA ILE A 229 24.27 4.71 -17.47
C ILE A 229 24.58 4.11 -16.10
N GLY A 230 25.63 4.62 -15.45
CA GLY A 230 25.95 4.27 -14.08
C GLY A 230 26.78 3.00 -13.92
N GLY A 231 26.44 2.17 -12.94
CA GLY A 231 27.14 0.94 -12.59
C GLY A 231 28.30 1.11 -11.60
N GLN A 232 28.67 2.34 -11.23
CA GLN A 232 29.69 2.59 -10.21
C GLN A 232 29.21 2.15 -8.82
N ARG A 233 30.13 1.56 -8.07
CA ARG A 233 29.86 0.91 -6.78
C ARG A 233 31.03 1.17 -5.82
N ASP A 234 30.72 1.54 -4.60
CA ASP A 234 31.69 1.68 -3.50
C ASP A 234 31.16 0.94 -2.27
N GLU A 235 31.71 -0.26 -2.00
CA GLU A 235 31.31 -1.09 -0.86
C GLU A 235 31.69 -0.44 0.48
N ASN A 236 32.81 0.31 0.54
CA ASN A 236 33.23 0.98 1.77
C ASN A 236 32.26 2.08 2.16
N GLN A 237 31.67 2.75 1.16
CA GLN A 237 30.65 3.77 1.38
C GLN A 237 29.22 3.23 1.36
N LEU A 238 29.01 1.97 0.97
CA LEU A 238 27.70 1.38 0.64
C LEU A 238 26.94 2.22 -0.38
N LYS A 239 27.62 2.75 -1.40
CA LYS A 239 27.01 3.58 -2.45
C LYS A 239 26.99 2.85 -3.78
N ILE A 240 25.83 2.86 -4.44
CA ILE A 240 25.67 2.42 -5.82
C ILE A 240 25.10 3.62 -6.57
N ALA A 241 25.75 4.02 -7.65
CA ALA A 241 25.34 5.17 -8.46
C ALA A 241 24.00 4.89 -9.18
N PRO A 242 23.24 5.93 -9.56
CA PRO A 242 22.08 5.79 -10.43
C PRO A 242 22.42 4.96 -11.67
N THR A 243 21.77 3.81 -11.83
CA THR A 243 22.10 2.84 -12.87
C THR A 243 20.88 2.55 -13.72
N ILE A 244 21.02 2.69 -15.04
CA ILE A 244 19.96 2.41 -16.01
C ILE A 244 20.40 1.26 -16.90
N LEU A 245 19.50 0.31 -17.10
CA LEU A 245 19.69 -0.85 -17.95
C LEU A 245 18.60 -0.88 -19.02
N VAL A 246 18.89 -1.34 -20.23
CA VAL A 246 17.92 -1.38 -21.32
C VAL A 246 17.78 -2.79 -21.86
N ASP A 247 16.53 -3.23 -22.08
CA ASP A 247 16.19 -4.54 -22.65
C ASP A 247 16.91 -5.69 -21.93
N VAL A 248 16.76 -5.70 -20.61
CA VAL A 248 17.17 -6.80 -19.73
C VAL A 248 16.18 -7.96 -19.90
N PRO A 249 16.64 -9.22 -20.05
CA PRO A 249 15.75 -10.37 -20.19
C PRO A 249 14.82 -10.56 -18.99
N GLU A 250 13.59 -11.00 -19.24
CA GLU A 250 12.53 -11.09 -18.21
C GLU A 250 12.80 -12.17 -17.16
N ASP A 251 13.59 -13.18 -17.49
CA ASP A 251 13.96 -14.28 -16.62
C ASP A 251 15.18 -13.99 -15.73
N THR A 252 15.79 -12.82 -15.84
CA THR A 252 16.86 -12.37 -14.91
C THR A 252 16.31 -12.04 -13.53
N GLU A 253 17.16 -12.13 -12.51
CA GLU A 253 16.74 -11.88 -11.12
C GLU A 253 16.33 -10.41 -10.89
N ILE A 254 16.95 -9.47 -11.61
CA ILE A 254 16.58 -8.04 -11.54
C ILE A 254 15.14 -7.78 -12.04
N MET A 255 14.58 -8.68 -12.85
CA MET A 255 13.19 -8.61 -13.33
C MET A 255 12.21 -9.47 -12.52
N LYS A 256 12.68 -10.44 -11.74
CA LYS A 256 11.85 -11.30 -10.87
C LYS A 256 11.64 -10.74 -9.48
N GLU A 257 12.66 -10.16 -8.88
CA GLU A 257 12.62 -9.63 -7.51
C GLU A 257 12.38 -8.12 -7.49
N GLU A 258 11.88 -7.60 -6.37
CA GLU A 258 11.85 -6.16 -6.10
C GLU A 258 13.28 -5.62 -6.00
N ILE A 259 13.60 -4.57 -6.76
CA ILE A 259 14.96 -4.04 -6.83
C ILE A 259 15.31 -3.35 -5.52
N PHE A 260 14.44 -2.48 -5.01
CA PHE A 260 14.65 -1.76 -3.75
C PHE A 260 16.05 -1.11 -3.63
N GLY A 261 16.44 -0.40 -4.69
CA GLY A 261 17.75 0.21 -4.87
C GLY A 261 17.83 1.01 -6.18
N PRO A 262 19.02 1.53 -6.53
CA PRO A 262 19.17 2.57 -7.54
C PRO A 262 19.30 2.05 -8.98
N LEU A 263 18.77 0.84 -9.25
CA LEU A 263 18.82 0.20 -10.56
C LEU A 263 17.46 0.37 -11.24
N LEU A 264 17.43 0.88 -12.47
CA LEU A 264 16.19 1.11 -13.22
C LEU A 264 16.27 0.44 -14.61
N PRO A 265 15.73 -0.77 -14.76
CA PRO A 265 15.52 -1.39 -16.06
C PRO A 265 14.50 -0.60 -16.88
N ILE A 266 14.78 -0.41 -18.16
CA ILE A 266 13.88 0.14 -19.18
C ILE A 266 13.58 -0.99 -20.17
N LEU A 267 12.31 -1.38 -20.24
CA LEU A 267 11.79 -2.34 -21.18
C LEU A 267 11.21 -1.61 -22.39
N THR A 268 11.53 -2.08 -23.58
CA THR A 268 10.90 -1.59 -24.81
C THR A 268 9.76 -2.50 -25.27
N VAL A 269 8.66 -1.88 -25.70
CA VAL A 269 7.53 -2.53 -26.36
C VAL A 269 7.31 -1.91 -27.73
N GLU A 270 6.59 -2.61 -28.62
CA GLU A 270 6.25 -2.06 -29.94
C GLU A 270 5.12 -1.02 -29.80
N ASN A 271 4.09 -1.37 -29.02
CA ASN A 271 2.96 -0.48 -28.71
C ASN A 271 2.81 -0.28 -27.20
N LEU A 272 2.43 0.92 -26.75
CA LEU A 272 2.30 1.20 -25.31
C LEU A 272 1.22 0.36 -24.65
N GLU A 273 0.19 -0.05 -25.37
CA GLU A 273 -0.88 -0.91 -24.87
C GLU A 273 -0.34 -2.28 -24.41
N GLU A 274 0.74 -2.79 -25.03
CA GLU A 274 1.41 -4.04 -24.62
C GLU A 274 2.01 -3.94 -23.21
N SER A 275 2.26 -2.72 -22.73
CA SER A 275 2.72 -2.51 -21.35
C SER A 275 1.73 -3.06 -20.33
N PHE A 276 0.43 -3.12 -20.66
CA PHE A 276 -0.58 -3.62 -19.73
C PHE A 276 -0.43 -5.13 -19.52
N ASP A 277 -0.11 -5.87 -20.58
CA ASP A 277 0.14 -7.30 -20.49
C ASP A 277 1.43 -7.60 -19.71
N VAL A 278 2.48 -6.82 -19.93
CA VAL A 278 3.73 -6.91 -19.16
C VAL A 278 3.49 -6.67 -17.67
N ILE A 279 2.67 -5.69 -17.31
CA ILE A 279 2.32 -5.39 -15.92
C ILE A 279 1.43 -6.50 -15.33
N ASN A 280 0.39 -6.91 -16.05
CA ASN A 280 -0.59 -7.91 -15.58
C ASN A 280 -0.02 -9.34 -15.51
N SER A 281 1.08 -9.63 -16.20
CA SER A 281 1.83 -10.88 -16.06
C SER A 281 2.53 -11.02 -14.70
N LYS A 282 2.67 -9.93 -13.94
CA LYS A 282 3.38 -9.85 -12.67
C LYS A 282 2.42 -9.69 -11.50
N SER A 283 2.94 -9.89 -10.29
CA SER A 283 2.19 -9.61 -9.06
C SER A 283 1.78 -8.13 -8.98
N LYS A 284 0.56 -7.88 -8.49
CA LYS A 284 -0.01 -6.54 -8.35
C LYS A 284 0.90 -5.65 -7.48
N PRO A 285 1.42 -4.54 -8.03
CA PRO A 285 2.39 -3.70 -7.32
C PRO A 285 1.71 -2.77 -6.31
N LEU A 286 2.50 -2.22 -5.38
CA LEU A 286 2.02 -1.23 -4.43
C LEU A 286 1.65 0.09 -5.13
N ALA A 287 2.42 0.51 -6.12
CA ALA A 287 2.12 1.68 -6.95
C ALA A 287 2.29 1.37 -8.44
N ALA A 288 1.58 2.10 -9.29
CA ALA A 288 1.75 2.09 -10.74
C ALA A 288 1.72 3.52 -11.30
N TYR A 289 2.56 3.79 -12.29
CA TYR A 289 2.78 5.13 -12.81
C TYR A 289 2.57 5.17 -14.32
N LEU A 290 1.86 6.18 -14.81
CA LEU A 290 1.74 6.47 -16.25
C LEU A 290 2.10 7.92 -16.52
N PHE A 291 3.03 8.15 -17.44
CA PHE A 291 3.33 9.46 -18.01
C PHE A 291 2.75 9.53 -19.43
N SER A 292 1.69 10.31 -19.64
CA SER A 292 1.04 10.53 -20.94
C SER A 292 0.13 11.75 -20.89
N GLU A 293 0.00 12.49 -22.01
CA GLU A 293 -1.07 13.48 -22.21
C GLU A 293 -2.31 12.88 -22.91
N ASN A 294 -2.25 11.62 -23.35
CA ASN A 294 -3.37 10.92 -23.97
C ASN A 294 -4.42 10.51 -22.92
N LYS A 295 -5.58 11.20 -22.94
CA LYS A 295 -6.67 10.96 -21.99
C LYS A 295 -7.31 9.59 -22.08
N GLN A 296 -7.33 8.98 -23.28
CA GLN A 296 -7.86 7.64 -23.45
C GLN A 296 -6.92 6.62 -22.81
N LEU A 297 -5.61 6.73 -23.06
CA LEU A 297 -4.60 5.87 -22.42
C LEU A 297 -4.62 6.02 -20.89
N GLN A 298 -4.76 7.24 -20.36
CA GLN A 298 -4.92 7.47 -18.91
C GLN A 298 -6.12 6.71 -18.34
N LYS A 299 -7.27 6.79 -19.01
CA LYS A 299 -8.49 6.10 -18.58
C LYS A 299 -8.32 4.58 -18.67
N ASP A 300 -7.69 4.08 -19.73
CA ASP A 300 -7.50 2.65 -19.92
C ASP A 300 -6.50 2.08 -18.91
N PHE A 301 -5.43 2.80 -18.58
CA PHE A 301 -4.49 2.39 -17.54
C PHE A 301 -5.18 2.26 -16.18
N VAL A 302 -6.01 3.24 -15.79
CA VAL A 302 -6.80 3.21 -14.55
C VAL A 302 -7.77 2.02 -14.49
N ASN A 303 -8.38 1.66 -15.62
CA ASN A 303 -9.38 0.59 -15.66
C ASN A 303 -8.78 -0.81 -15.74
N ASN A 304 -7.58 -0.95 -16.31
CA ASN A 304 -7.01 -2.25 -16.67
C ASN A 304 -5.82 -2.68 -15.79
N ILE A 305 -5.24 -1.77 -15.01
CA ILE A 305 -4.11 -2.08 -14.11
C ILE A 305 -4.58 -2.10 -12.66
N SER A 306 -4.33 -3.21 -11.97
CA SER A 306 -4.61 -3.36 -10.54
C SER A 306 -3.33 -3.10 -9.73
N SER A 307 -3.33 -2.04 -8.93
CA SER A 307 -2.27 -1.67 -7.99
C SER A 307 -2.86 -1.14 -6.68
N GLY A 308 -2.02 -0.94 -5.66
CA GLY A 308 -2.44 -0.29 -4.42
C GLY A 308 -2.81 1.18 -4.61
N GLY A 309 -1.88 1.94 -5.20
CA GLY A 309 -2.06 3.32 -5.63
C GLY A 309 -1.65 3.51 -7.10
N MET A 310 -2.09 4.63 -7.70
CA MET A 310 -1.74 4.98 -9.08
C MET A 310 -1.57 6.48 -9.23
N LEU A 311 -0.60 6.89 -10.05
CA LEU A 311 -0.41 8.30 -10.40
C LEU A 311 -0.29 8.45 -11.91
N ILE A 312 -0.91 9.52 -12.40
CA ILE A 312 -0.78 10.00 -13.76
C ILE A 312 0.13 11.22 -13.76
N ASN A 313 1.18 11.16 -14.57
CA ASN A 313 2.17 12.21 -14.79
C ASN A 313 3.02 12.57 -13.55
N ASP A 314 3.07 11.75 -12.52
CA ASP A 314 3.94 11.96 -11.34
C ASP A 314 4.32 10.63 -10.69
N THR A 315 5.26 10.67 -9.75
CA THR A 315 5.60 9.53 -8.88
C THR A 315 5.46 9.90 -7.43
N ILE A 316 5.28 8.90 -6.55
CA ILE A 316 5.31 9.03 -5.08
C ILE A 316 4.17 9.85 -4.46
N LEU A 317 3.90 11.08 -4.91
CA LEU A 317 3.11 12.12 -4.22
C LEU A 317 1.69 11.75 -3.73
N HIS A 318 1.06 10.71 -4.28
CA HIS A 318 -0.22 10.21 -3.77
C HIS A 318 -0.21 9.90 -2.26
N LEU A 319 0.94 9.51 -1.69
CA LEU A 319 1.08 9.29 -0.25
C LEU A 319 0.86 10.56 0.60
N THR A 320 0.98 11.74 0.01
CA THR A 320 0.84 13.02 0.72
C THR A 320 -0.61 13.50 0.78
N VAL A 321 -1.52 12.83 0.07
CA VAL A 321 -2.93 13.18 0.00
C VAL A 321 -3.70 12.40 1.05
N SER A 322 -3.93 13.01 2.21
CA SER A 322 -4.58 12.36 3.37
C SER A 322 -6.03 11.90 3.15
N SER A 323 -6.65 12.30 2.03
CA SER A 323 -7.97 11.84 1.58
C SER A 323 -7.93 10.63 0.66
N LEU A 324 -6.74 10.13 0.28
CA LEU A 324 -6.56 8.86 -0.40
C LEU A 324 -6.14 7.78 0.61
N PRO A 325 -6.68 6.55 0.50
CA PRO A 325 -6.14 5.43 1.26
C PRO A 325 -4.78 5.04 0.68
N PHE A 326 -3.82 4.76 1.55
CA PHE A 326 -2.56 4.14 1.17
C PHE A 326 -2.57 2.69 1.62
N GLY A 327 -2.37 1.75 0.70
CA GLY A 327 -2.39 0.32 0.97
C GLY A 327 -2.15 -0.50 -0.29
N GLY A 328 -1.67 -1.73 -0.12
CA GLY A 328 -1.46 -2.67 -1.22
C GLY A 328 -2.68 -3.54 -1.56
N VAL A 329 -2.53 -4.36 -2.60
CA VAL A 329 -3.52 -5.36 -3.00
C VAL A 329 -2.84 -6.63 -3.49
N GLY A 330 -3.25 -7.80 -2.97
CA GLY A 330 -2.60 -9.07 -3.31
C GLY A 330 -1.22 -9.18 -2.66
N GLU A 331 -0.18 -9.50 -3.44
CA GLU A 331 1.18 -9.65 -2.90
C GLU A 331 1.79 -8.34 -2.39
N SER A 332 1.28 -7.17 -2.83
CA SER A 332 1.70 -5.87 -2.30
C SER A 332 1.02 -5.47 -1.00
N GLY A 333 0.00 -6.21 -0.54
CA GLY A 333 -0.60 -5.96 0.76
C GLY A 333 -2.09 -6.20 0.88
N MET A 334 -2.59 -5.91 2.07
CA MET A 334 -4.02 -5.88 2.40
C MET A 334 -4.31 -4.87 3.52
N GLY A 335 -5.48 -4.24 3.43
CA GLY A 335 -5.82 -3.09 4.29
C GLY A 335 -5.24 -1.79 3.75
N SER A 336 -5.54 -0.69 4.41
CA SER A 336 -5.05 0.64 4.03
C SER A 336 -5.06 1.58 5.22
N TYR A 337 -4.23 2.62 5.19
CA TYR A 337 -4.19 3.63 6.24
C TYR A 337 -3.95 5.03 5.64
N HIS A 338 -3.48 5.96 6.49
CA HIS A 338 -3.42 7.43 6.35
C HIS A 338 -4.70 8.15 6.75
N GLY A 339 -4.53 9.26 7.47
CA GLY A 339 -5.64 10.14 7.87
C GLY A 339 -6.82 9.39 8.49
N LYS A 340 -8.01 9.57 7.90
CA LYS A 340 -9.23 8.88 8.35
C LYS A 340 -9.16 7.36 8.15
N PHE A 341 -8.45 6.88 7.14
CA PHE A 341 -8.30 5.44 6.89
C PHE A 341 -7.47 4.77 7.99
N SER A 342 -6.50 5.47 8.59
CA SER A 342 -5.83 4.96 9.80
C SER A 342 -6.81 4.79 10.95
N PHE A 343 -7.63 5.81 11.24
CA PHE A 343 -8.66 5.72 12.29
C PHE A 343 -9.61 4.54 12.03
N ASP A 344 -10.07 4.36 10.79
CA ASP A 344 -10.97 3.27 10.41
C ASP A 344 -10.28 1.90 10.53
N THR A 345 -9.00 1.78 10.14
CA THR A 345 -8.21 0.54 10.23
C THR A 345 -8.00 0.05 11.67
N PHE A 346 -7.93 0.97 12.62
CA PHE A 346 -7.76 0.66 14.04
C PHE A 346 -9.06 0.75 14.85
N SER A 347 -10.22 0.83 14.19
CA SER A 347 -11.54 0.86 14.83
C SER A 347 -12.42 -0.31 14.39
N HIS A 348 -13.24 -0.83 15.29
CA HIS A 348 -14.39 -1.65 14.92
C HIS A 348 -15.60 -0.75 14.62
N LYS A 349 -16.27 -1.00 13.48
CA LYS A 349 -17.51 -0.30 13.08
C LYS A 349 -18.72 -1.09 13.58
N LYS A 350 -19.13 -0.82 14.81
CA LYS A 350 -20.28 -1.48 15.46
C LYS A 350 -21.60 -0.94 14.91
N ALA A 351 -22.38 -1.81 14.27
CA ALA A 351 -23.74 -1.49 13.83
C ALA A 351 -24.72 -1.54 15.01
N VAL A 352 -25.50 -0.47 15.20
CA VAL A 352 -26.51 -0.38 16.26
C VAL A 352 -27.86 -0.05 15.64
N LEU A 353 -28.87 -0.88 15.90
CA LEU A 353 -30.26 -0.67 15.49
C LEU A 353 -31.12 -0.47 16.73
N TYR A 354 -31.75 0.70 16.84
CA TYR A 354 -32.71 1.01 17.89
C TYR A 354 -34.12 0.75 17.39
N ARG A 355 -34.89 0.00 18.19
CA ARG A 355 -36.31 -0.25 17.96
C ARG A 355 -37.10 0.03 19.23
N GLY A 356 -38.26 0.64 19.07
CA GLY A 356 -39.27 0.68 20.13
C GLY A 356 -40.07 -0.63 20.18
N PHE A 357 -40.94 -0.75 21.18
CA PHE A 357 -41.86 -1.88 21.33
C PHE A 357 -43.17 -1.72 20.51
N THR A 358 -43.22 -0.77 19.58
CA THR A 358 -44.40 -0.46 18.75
C THR A 358 -44.13 -0.76 17.27
N GLY A 359 -45.20 -0.86 16.46
CA GLY A 359 -45.09 -1.12 15.02
C GLY A 359 -44.59 -2.54 14.68
N GLU A 360 -44.97 -3.52 15.50
CA GLU A 360 -44.62 -4.91 15.28
C GLU A 360 -45.35 -5.51 14.07
N SER A 361 -44.66 -6.34 13.30
CA SER A 361 -45.23 -7.05 12.16
C SER A 361 -45.58 -8.49 12.56
N PRO A 362 -46.87 -8.88 12.69
CA PRO A 362 -47.26 -10.23 13.08
C PRO A 362 -46.75 -11.33 12.14
N ALA A 363 -46.38 -10.96 10.91
CA ALA A 363 -45.85 -11.87 9.90
C ALA A 363 -44.51 -12.49 10.31
N ARG A 364 -43.70 -11.80 11.13
CA ARG A 364 -42.42 -12.32 11.62
C ARG A 364 -42.57 -13.45 12.65
N TYR A 365 -43.73 -13.52 13.31
CA TYR A 365 -43.97 -14.42 14.43
C TYR A 365 -44.72 -15.70 13.99
N PRO A 366 -44.31 -16.89 14.46
CA PRO A 366 -45.07 -18.13 14.29
C PRO A 366 -46.48 -18.06 14.91
N PRO A 367 -47.42 -18.95 14.48
CA PRO A 367 -47.29 -19.89 13.38
C PRO A 367 -47.33 -19.17 12.01
N TYR A 368 -46.58 -19.69 11.04
CA TYR A 368 -46.48 -19.13 9.68
C TYR A 368 -47.59 -19.66 8.78
N THR A 369 -48.72 -18.97 8.75
CA THR A 369 -49.81 -19.26 7.82
C THR A 369 -49.41 -18.90 6.39
N PRO A 370 -50.07 -19.48 5.35
CA PRO A 370 -49.83 -19.09 3.96
C PRO A 370 -49.90 -17.57 3.71
N GLY A 371 -50.80 -16.86 4.40
CA GLY A 371 -50.90 -15.40 4.34
C GLY A 371 -49.68 -14.67 4.93
N LYS A 372 -49.16 -15.10 6.09
CA LYS A 372 -47.92 -14.53 6.66
C LYS A 372 -46.72 -14.79 5.75
N LEU A 373 -46.63 -15.97 5.14
CA LEU A 373 -45.57 -16.32 4.19
C LEU A 373 -45.66 -15.48 2.91
N LYS A 374 -46.87 -15.24 2.37
CA LYS A 374 -47.08 -14.33 1.23
C LYS A 374 -46.63 -12.91 1.59
N LEU A 375 -47.01 -12.40 2.75
CA LEU A 375 -46.60 -11.08 3.24
C LEU A 375 -45.07 -10.97 3.45
N LEU A 376 -44.43 -11.98 4.05
CA LEU A 376 -42.98 -12.02 4.20
C LEU A 376 -42.26 -12.02 2.85
N LYS A 377 -42.69 -12.85 1.90
CA LYS A 377 -42.12 -12.88 0.54
C LYS A 377 -42.20 -11.52 -0.14
N THR A 378 -43.35 -10.87 -0.06
CA THR A 378 -43.58 -9.53 -0.61
C THR A 378 -42.70 -8.45 0.05
N LEU A 379 -42.50 -8.53 1.37
CA LEU A 379 -41.60 -7.62 2.10
C LEU A 379 -40.13 -7.83 1.72
N THR A 380 -39.72 -9.06 1.46
CA THR A 380 -38.35 -9.39 1.05
C THR A 380 -38.07 -9.14 -0.43
N SER A 381 -39.09 -9.09 -1.29
CA SER A 381 -38.92 -8.86 -2.74
C SER A 381 -38.77 -7.38 -3.14
N GLY A 382 -38.81 -6.46 -2.17
CA GLY A 382 -38.45 -5.04 -2.37
C GLY A 382 -39.42 -4.18 -3.20
N ASN A 383 -40.57 -4.70 -3.61
CA ASN A 383 -41.56 -3.94 -4.38
C ASN A 383 -42.46 -3.12 -3.45
N ILE A 384 -42.15 -1.83 -3.33
CA ILE A 384 -42.81 -0.83 -2.46
C ILE A 384 -44.34 -0.80 -2.65
N VAL A 385 -44.82 -0.96 -3.88
CA VAL A 385 -46.26 -0.97 -4.19
C VAL A 385 -46.93 -2.21 -3.61
N SER A 386 -46.29 -3.38 -3.78
CA SER A 386 -46.81 -4.62 -3.20
C SER A 386 -46.70 -4.67 -1.68
N ILE A 387 -45.72 -3.97 -1.08
CA ILE A 387 -45.59 -3.80 0.38
C ILE A 387 -46.74 -2.94 0.94
N LEU A 388 -47.06 -1.81 0.29
CA LEU A 388 -48.18 -0.95 0.68
C LEU A 388 -49.53 -1.65 0.53
N LEU A 389 -49.74 -2.38 -0.57
CA LEU A 389 -50.96 -3.15 -0.81
C LEU A 389 -51.12 -4.30 0.20
N ALA A 390 -50.04 -5.00 0.54
CA ALA A 390 -50.07 -6.08 1.52
C ALA A 390 -50.30 -5.56 2.97
N LEU A 391 -49.75 -4.39 3.33
CA LEU A 391 -50.00 -3.73 4.61
C LEU A 391 -51.43 -3.20 4.75
N LEU A 392 -52.09 -2.84 3.64
CA LEU A 392 -53.49 -2.37 3.59
C LEU A 392 -54.51 -3.51 3.45
N GLY A 393 -54.09 -4.78 3.52
CA GLY A 393 -54.98 -5.94 3.40
C GLY A 393 -55.42 -6.29 1.98
N PHE A 394 -54.88 -5.61 0.96
CA PHE A 394 -55.15 -5.89 -0.45
C PHE A 394 -54.02 -6.71 -1.06
N SER A 395 -54.06 -8.02 -0.86
CA SER A 395 -53.25 -8.96 -1.64
C SER A 395 -54.04 -9.35 -2.89
N LYS A 396 -53.61 -8.98 -4.10
CA LYS A 396 -54.10 -9.66 -5.31
C LYS A 396 -53.68 -11.12 -5.24
N ASP A 397 -54.64 -12.03 -5.44
CA ASP A 397 -54.44 -13.48 -5.41
C ASP A 397 -53.34 -13.92 -6.36
#